data_AF-A0A601P439-F1
#
_entry.id   AF-A0A601P439-F1
#
_cell.length_a   1.000
_cell.length_b   1.000
_cell.length_c   1.000
_cell.angle_alpha   90.00
_cell.angle_beta   90.00
_cell.angle_gamma   90.00
#
_symmetry.space_group_name_H-M   'P 1'
#
loop_
_entity.id
_entity.type
_entity.pdbx_description
1 polymer ?
#
loop_
_entity_poly.entity_id
_entity_poly.type
_entity_poly.pdbx_seq_one_letter_code
_entity_poly.pdbx_strand_id
1 'polypeptide(L)' 'MNNTVFLRVNGRDWGGWTSVRISAGIDRIARDFNVSITRQWPGGEDVPPVKNGDAVEVLIGDDLVITGWVEALP' A
#
# COMPACT_ATOMS: atom_id res chain seq x y z
N MET A 1 -0.20 -7.54 19.01
CA MET A 1 -0.51 -6.48 18.03
C MET A 1 0.52 -6.56 16.93
N ASN A 2 0.07 -6.74 15.69
CA ASN A 2 0.93 -6.75 14.50
C ASN A 2 0.70 -5.42 13.77
N ASN A 3 1.75 -4.61 13.63
CA ASN A 3 1.68 -3.31 12.98
C ASN A 3 2.33 -3.34 11.58
N THR A 4 2.51 -4.52 10.99
CA THR A 4 3.05 -4.68 9.65
C THR A 4 2.06 -4.11 8.65
N VAL A 5 2.51 -3.22 7.77
CA VAL A 5 1.63 -2.62 6.76
C VAL A 5 1.68 -3.41 5.48
N PHE A 6 0.50 -3.72 4.95
CA PHE A 6 0.33 -4.34 3.65
C PHE A 6 -0.48 -3.44 2.73
N LEU A 7 -0.09 -3.38 1.46
CA LEU A 7 -0.97 -2.97 0.38
C LEU A 7 -1.51 -4.23 -0.27
N ARG A 8 -2.82 -4.40 -0.35
CA ARG A 8 -3.45 -5.45 -1.13
C ARG A 8 -3.91 -4.86 -2.46
N VAL A 9 -3.33 -5.34 -3.54
CA VAL A 9 -3.57 -4.86 -4.90
C VAL A 9 -3.63 -6.07 -5.84
N ASN A 10 -4.63 -6.13 -6.71
CA ASN A 10 -4.84 -7.22 -7.67
C ASN A 10 -4.81 -8.62 -7.02
N GLY A 11 -5.39 -8.75 -5.82
CA GLY A 11 -5.46 -10.01 -5.08
C GLY A 11 -4.15 -10.47 -4.43
N ARG A 12 -3.12 -9.61 -4.39
CA ARG A 12 -1.82 -9.89 -3.76
C ARG A 12 -1.48 -8.86 -2.69
N ASP A 13 -0.85 -9.35 -1.61
CA ASP A 13 -0.35 -8.54 -0.52
C ASP A 13 1.12 -8.15 -0.73
N TRP A 14 1.40 -6.87 -0.54
CA TRP A 14 2.70 -6.23 -0.72
C TRP A 14 3.12 -5.60 0.62
N GLY A 15 4.25 -6.03 1.18
CA GLY A 15 4.75 -5.59 2.51
C GLY A 15 6.26 -5.33 2.57
N GLY A 16 6.87 -5.36 3.75
CA GLY A 16 8.34 -5.18 3.84
C GLY A 16 8.84 -3.79 3.44
N TRP A 17 7.98 -2.77 3.61
CA TRP A 17 8.29 -1.38 3.36
C TRP A 17 9.44 -0.89 4.24
N THR A 18 10.31 -0.05 3.68
CA THR A 18 11.35 0.64 4.43
C THR A 18 10.83 1.92 5.09
N SER A 19 9.73 2.48 4.58
CA SER A 19 9.04 3.64 5.13
C SER A 19 7.55 3.53 4.88
N VAL A 20 6.75 3.97 5.86
CA VAL A 20 5.29 4.02 5.79
C VAL A 20 4.80 5.33 6.42
N ARG A 21 3.89 6.02 5.71
CA ARG A 21 3.10 7.14 6.22
C ARG A 21 1.64 6.89 5.88
N ILE A 22 0.77 7.01 6.86
CA ILE A 22 -0.69 6.98 6.71
C ILE A 22 -1.23 8.21 7.42
N SER A 23 -1.96 9.07 6.70
CA SER A 23 -2.42 10.36 7.23
C SER A 23 -3.94 10.47 7.14
N ALA A 24 -4.54 11.00 8.20
CA ALA A 24 -5.93 11.42 8.24
C ALA A 24 -5.98 12.85 8.81
N GLY A 25 -6.79 13.72 8.21
CA GLY A 25 -6.98 15.11 8.65
C GLY A 25 -8.46 15.46 8.70
N ILE A 26 -8.88 16.25 9.69
CA ILE A 26 -10.28 16.68 9.84
C ILE A 26 -10.75 17.62 8.71
N ASP A 27 -9.79 18.30 8.09
CA ASP A 27 -9.96 19.20 6.95
C ASP A 27 -9.77 18.48 5.60
N ARG A 28 -9.53 17.16 5.60
CA ARG A 28 -9.31 16.35 4.39
C ARG A 28 -10.47 15.39 4.17
N ILE A 29 -11.03 15.41 2.96
CA ILE A 29 -12.12 14.50 2.57
C ILE A 29 -11.64 13.06 2.41
N ALA A 30 -10.38 12.86 1.98
CA ALA A 30 -9.77 11.55 1.81
C ALA A 30 -8.52 11.40 2.68
N ARG A 31 -8.28 10.17 3.15
CA ARG A 31 -7.02 9.76 3.78
C ARG A 31 -5.97 9.50 2.70
N ASP A 32 -4.71 9.71 3.04
CA ASP A 32 -3.58 9.38 2.17
C ASP A 32 -2.69 8.31 2.79
N PHE A 33 -2.03 7.54 1.92
CA PHE A 33 -0.97 6.61 2.30
C PHE A 33 0.22 6.79 1.38
N ASN A 34 1.42 6.62 1.91
CA ASN A 34 2.65 6.58 1.14
C ASN A 34 3.57 5.53 1.73
N VAL A 35 4.09 4.66 0.87
CA VAL A 35 5.04 3.62 1.25
C VAL A 35 6.25 3.67 0.34
N SER A 36 7.40 3.25 0.85
CA SER A 36 8.62 3.19 0.05
C SER A 36 9.38 1.89 0.34
N ILE A 37 10.09 1.41 -0.67
CA ILE A 37 10.98 0.25 -0.59
C ILE A 37 12.24 0.54 -1.41
N THR A 38 13.39 -0.02 -1.01
CA THR A 38 14.68 0.21 -1.66
C THR A 38 15.05 -0.86 -2.70
N ARG A 39 14.31 -1.97 -2.77
CA ARG A 39 14.55 -3.07 -3.72
C ARG A 39 13.27 -3.45 -4.47
N GLN A 40 13.47 -3.93 -5.69
CA GLN A 40 12.46 -4.70 -6.42
C GLN A 40 12.08 -5.93 -5.60
N TRP A 41 10.79 -6.28 -5.59
CA TRP A 41 10.27 -7.40 -4.79
C TRP A 41 11.04 -8.70 -5.06
N PRO A 42 11.46 -9.44 -4.02
CA PRO A 42 12.07 -10.75 -4.20
C PRO A 42 11.10 -11.68 -4.97
N GLY A 43 11.52 -12.22 -6.12
CA GLY A 43 10.71 -13.12 -6.96
C GLY A 43 9.94 -12.47 -8.13
N GLY A 44 10.38 -11.30 -8.61
CA GLY A 44 9.66 -10.44 -9.54
C GLY A 44 9.65 -10.80 -11.03
N GLU A 45 9.67 -12.08 -11.45
CA GLU A 45 9.55 -12.42 -12.88
C GLU A 45 8.10 -12.55 -13.38
N ASP A 46 7.10 -12.80 -12.51
CA ASP A 46 5.71 -13.10 -12.94
C ASP A 46 4.61 -12.21 -12.34
N VAL A 47 4.95 -11.14 -11.62
CA VAL A 47 3.94 -10.33 -10.93
C VAL A 47 3.51 -9.16 -11.80
N PRO A 48 2.19 -8.91 -12.00
CA PRO A 48 1.75 -7.68 -12.60
C PRO A 48 2.29 -6.51 -11.78
N PRO A 49 3.01 -5.56 -12.39
CA PRO A 49 3.38 -4.34 -11.68
C PRO A 49 2.08 -3.69 -11.20
N VAL A 50 2.07 -3.23 -9.96
CA VAL A 50 1.04 -2.30 -9.47
C VAL A 50 1.01 -1.12 -10.43
N LYS A 51 -0.18 -0.72 -10.89
CA LYS A 51 -0.36 0.39 -11.84
C LYS A 51 -1.11 1.54 -11.19
N ASN A 52 -0.91 2.73 -11.72
CA ASN A 52 -1.79 3.85 -11.40
C ASN A 52 -3.22 3.50 -11.80
N GLY A 53 -4.17 3.79 -10.91
CA GLY A 53 -5.57 3.46 -11.05
C GLY A 53 -5.94 2.04 -10.63
N ASP A 54 -5.01 1.23 -10.11
CA ASP A 54 -5.37 -0.04 -9.47
C ASP A 54 -6.08 0.25 -8.14
N ALA A 55 -7.14 -0.53 -7.84
CA ALA A 55 -7.77 -0.50 -6.54
C ALA A 55 -6.81 -1.05 -5.48
N VAL A 56 -6.78 -0.39 -4.31
CA VAL A 56 -5.87 -0.74 -3.22
C VAL A 56 -6.59 -0.74 -1.89
N GLU A 57 -6.30 -1.76 -1.09
CA GLU A 57 -6.61 -1.83 0.32
C GLU A 57 -5.31 -1.67 1.11
N VAL A 58 -5.30 -0.80 2.12
CA VAL A 58 -4.19 -0.63 3.05
C VAL A 58 -4.57 -1.31 4.35
N LEU A 59 -3.73 -2.25 4.79
CA LEU A 59 -3.92 -3.01 6.02
C LEU A 59 -2.81 -2.73 7.02
N ILE A 60 -3.13 -2.75 8.32
CA ILE A 60 -2.18 -2.79 9.43
C ILE A 60 -2.42 -4.11 10.19
N GLY A 61 -1.48 -5.05 10.08
CA GLY A 61 -1.77 -6.43 10.45
C GLY A 61 -2.91 -6.96 9.58
N ASP A 62 -4.00 -7.36 10.22
CA ASP A 62 -5.22 -7.84 9.55
C ASP A 62 -6.31 -6.76 9.44
N ASP A 63 -6.07 -5.57 10.00
CA ASP A 63 -7.07 -4.49 10.05
C ASP A 63 -7.03 -3.66 8.77
N LEU A 64 -8.16 -3.62 8.05
CA LEU A 64 -8.34 -2.74 6.89
C LEU A 64 -8.51 -1.29 7.34
N VAL A 65 -7.58 -0.40 6.94
CA VAL A 65 -7.57 1.00 7.39
C VAL A 65 -7.90 2.02 6.30
N ILE A 66 -7.65 1.69 5.03
CA ILE A 66 -7.98 2.51 3.86
C ILE A 66 -8.39 1.60 2.69
N THR A 67 -9.42 2.04 1.96
CA THR A 67 -9.74 1.58 0.61
C THR A 67 -9.58 2.76 -0.35
N GLY A 68 -8.89 2.58 -1.47
CA GLY A 68 -8.64 3.67 -2.40
C GLY A 68 -8.06 3.21 -3.73
N TRP A 69 -7.26 4.08 -4.35
CA TRP A 69 -6.66 3.86 -5.65
C TRP A 69 -5.17 4.20 -5.61
N VAL A 70 -4.37 3.53 -6.42
CA VAL A 70 -2.95 3.86 -6.60
C VAL A 70 -2.85 5.11 -7.47
N GLU A 71 -2.31 6.20 -6.93
CA GLU A 71 -2.21 7.47 -7.65
C GLU A 71 -0.82 7.73 -8.24
N ALA A 72 0.21 7.11 -7.66
CA ALA A 72 1.59 7.27 -8.09
C ALA A 72 2.43 6.01 -7.81
N LEU A 73 3.45 5.80 -8.63
CA LEU A 73 4.48 4.78 -8.47
C LEU A 73 5.84 5.46 -8.23
N PRO A 74 6.81 4.78 -7.59
CA PRO A 74 8.18 5.30 -7.37
C PRO A 74 8.93 5.64 -8.67
#